data_AF-A0A8J3AER2-F1
#
_entry.id   AF-A0A8J3AER2-F1
#
_cell.length_a   1.000
_cell.length_b   1.000
_cell.length_c   1.000
_cell.angle_alpha   90.00
_cell.angle_beta   90.00
_cell.angle_gamma   90.00
#
_symmetry.space_group_name_H-M   'P 1'
#
loop_
_entity.id
_entity.type
_entity.pdbx_description
1 polymer ?
#
loop_
_entity_poly.entity_id
_entity_poly.type
_entity_poly.pdbx_seq_one_letter_code
_entity_poly.pdbx_strand_id
1 'polypeptide(L)'
;MNWYNGTYICGHPGKIKLDDQLVYNEFYVEKIFLKKCYDCRNAEFENYKQKKNDYSMEISNEMGLPALIGSEKQVAWATTLRVDFIKQLEDEEKELLLYKNIMSTGTYKNQPRMVSKIAFAEKLINELKVSIRSEKEAKTFIDMRDKLGNGIVNGILHKNNLFQWIWKNAVSEEVTEFALSLELCTREDLTS
;
A
#
# COMPACT_ATOMS: atom_id res chain seq x y z
N MET A 1 11.51 -37.25 14.11
CA MET A 1 11.71 -35.79 14.04
C MET A 1 13.19 -35.58 14.09
N ASN A 2 13.79 -35.12 12.99
CA ASN A 2 15.24 -34.97 12.90
C ASN A 2 15.69 -33.55 13.22
N TRP A 3 16.65 -33.45 14.13
CA TRP A 3 17.33 -32.20 14.47
C TRP A 3 18.62 -32.10 13.67
N TYR A 4 18.80 -30.97 13.00
CA TYR A 4 20.02 -30.68 12.27
C TYR A 4 20.74 -29.51 12.93
N ASN A 5 22.03 -29.69 13.19
CA ASN A 5 22.90 -28.66 13.75
C ASN A 5 23.79 -28.09 12.64
N GLY A 6 24.08 -26.80 12.71
CA GLY A 6 24.94 -26.14 11.74
C GLY A 6 25.25 -24.72 12.18
N THR A 7 26.11 -24.04 11.41
CA THR A 7 26.46 -22.64 11.63
C THR A 7 25.81 -21.80 10.55
N TYR A 8 25.03 -20.81 10.96
CA TYR A 8 24.44 -19.85 10.03
C TYR A 8 25.52 -18.98 9.37
N ILE A 9 25.24 -18.38 8.22
CA ILE A 9 26.17 -17.48 7.50
C ILE A 9 26.65 -16.28 8.35
N CYS A 10 25.90 -15.91 9.39
CA CYS A 10 26.29 -14.88 10.35
C CYS A 10 27.28 -15.36 11.42
N GLY A 11 27.74 -16.61 11.37
CA GLY A 11 28.69 -17.21 12.32
C GLY A 11 28.08 -17.79 13.59
N HIS A 12 26.75 -17.67 13.79
CA HIS A 12 26.07 -18.20 14.97
C HIS A 12 25.72 -19.69 14.81
N PRO A 13 25.97 -20.53 15.83
CA PRO A 13 25.51 -21.91 15.82
C PRO A 13 23.98 -21.97 15.94
N GLY A 14 23.37 -22.96 15.32
CA GLY A 14 21.93 -23.12 15.28
C GLY A 14 21.50 -24.56 15.17
N LYS A 15 20.25 -24.80 15.59
CA LYS A 15 19.57 -26.09 15.43
C LYS A 15 18.22 -25.86 14.75
N ILE A 16 17.91 -26.67 13.75
CA ILE A 16 16.62 -26.66 13.07
C ILE A 16 15.92 -27.99 13.26
N LYS A 17 14.60 -27.92 13.44
CA LYS A 17 13.72 -29.08 13.51
C LYS A 17 12.98 -29.19 12.19
N LEU A 18 13.17 -30.28 11.47
CA LEU A 18 12.42 -30.57 10.25
C LEU A 18 11.37 -31.64 10.53
N ASP A 19 10.19 -31.48 9.94
CA ASP A 19 9.10 -32.43 10.08
C ASP A 19 9.40 -33.70 9.29
N ASP A 20 9.01 -34.85 9.83
CA ASP A 20 9.37 -36.16 9.26
C ASP A 20 8.56 -36.52 8.01
N GLN A 21 7.50 -35.78 7.71
CA GLN A 21 6.60 -36.04 6.58
C GLN A 21 7.23 -35.70 5.23
N LEU A 22 8.37 -35.00 5.21
CA LEU A 22 9.07 -34.61 3.99
C LEU A 22 10.50 -35.16 4.05
N VAL A 23 10.88 -35.93 3.04
CA VAL A 23 12.28 -36.37 2.84
C VAL A 23 13.08 -35.15 2.42
N TYR A 24 13.64 -34.43 3.40
CA TYR A 24 14.53 -33.31 3.14
C TYR A 24 15.94 -33.85 2.89
N ASN A 25 16.53 -33.47 1.75
CA ASN A 25 17.93 -33.78 1.47
C ASN A 25 18.86 -32.80 2.20
N GLU A 26 20.14 -33.18 2.34
CA GLU A 26 21.18 -32.39 3.00
C GLU A 26 21.29 -30.97 2.41
N PHE A 27 21.10 -30.84 1.09
CA PHE A 27 21.05 -29.56 0.38
C PHE A 27 19.99 -28.58 0.93
N TYR A 28 18.82 -29.09 1.36
CA TYR A 28 17.79 -28.25 1.96
C TYR A 28 18.21 -27.72 3.34
N VAL A 29 18.86 -28.56 4.14
CA VAL A 29 19.41 -28.20 5.45
C VAL A 29 20.51 -27.14 5.28
N GLU A 30 21.43 -27.35 4.35
CA GLU A 30 22.48 -26.38 4.01
C GLU A 30 21.91 -25.03 3.58
N LYS A 31 20.88 -25.02 2.73
CA LYS A 31 20.19 -23.79 2.32
C LYS A 31 19.61 -22.99 3.48
N ILE A 32 19.22 -23.64 4.58
CA ILE A 32 18.72 -22.93 5.76
C ILE A 32 19.88 -22.28 6.51
N PHE A 33 21.02 -22.95 6.65
CA PHE A 33 22.22 -22.40 7.29
C PHE A 33 22.93 -21.35 6.42
N LEU A 34 22.70 -21.30 5.11
CA LEU A 34 23.11 -20.18 4.25
C LEU A 34 22.37 -18.86 4.54
N LYS A 35 21.30 -18.89 5.35
CA LYS A 35 20.61 -17.67 5.81
C LYS A 35 21.24 -17.17 7.11
N LYS A 36 20.97 -15.91 7.47
CA LYS A 36 21.28 -15.41 8.82
C LYS A 36 20.38 -16.08 9.85
N CYS A 37 20.86 -16.21 11.09
CA CYS A 37 20.06 -16.75 12.19
C CYS A 37 18.83 -15.85 12.47
N TYR A 38 17.89 -16.32 13.28
CA TYR A 38 16.70 -15.56 13.65
C TYR A 38 17.06 -14.22 14.30
N ASP A 39 17.97 -14.21 15.27
CA ASP A 39 18.33 -13.00 16.02
C ASP A 39 18.98 -11.94 15.13
N CYS A 40 19.91 -12.34 14.24
CA CYS A 40 20.52 -11.41 13.29
C CYS A 40 19.50 -10.85 12.30
N ARG A 41 18.58 -11.68 11.78
CA ARG A 41 17.51 -11.20 10.90
C ARG A 41 16.56 -10.25 11.62
N ASN A 42 16.23 -10.54 12.87
CA ASN A 42 15.37 -9.70 13.68
C ASN A 42 16.05 -8.35 13.98
N ALA A 43 17.33 -8.36 14.35
CA ALA A 43 18.10 -7.14 14.55
C ALA A 43 18.20 -6.28 13.29
N GLU A 44 18.41 -6.90 12.12
CA GLU A 44 18.42 -6.20 10.83
C GLU A 44 17.05 -5.62 10.47
N PHE A 45 15.99 -6.37 10.75
CA PHE A 45 14.62 -5.92 10.50
C PHE A 45 14.24 -4.75 11.40
N GLU A 46 14.61 -4.78 12.69
CA GLU A 46 14.37 -3.66 13.60
C GLU A 46 15.22 -2.44 13.22
N ASN A 47 16.48 -2.63 12.82
CA ASN A 47 17.32 -1.54 12.31
C ASN A 47 16.72 -0.92 11.03
N TYR A 48 16.23 -1.76 10.12
CA TYR A 48 15.55 -1.31 8.90
C TYR A 48 14.28 -0.52 9.22
N LYS A 49 13.44 -1.01 10.13
CA LYS A 49 12.24 -0.28 10.58
C LYS A 49 12.58 1.06 11.18
N GLN A 50 13.58 1.11 12.05
CA GLN A 50 14.01 2.36 12.69
C GLN A 50 14.46 3.37 11.64
N LYS A 51 15.36 2.97 10.74
CA LYS A 51 15.79 3.83 9.62
C LYS A 51 14.64 4.29 8.74
N LYS A 52 13.68 3.40 8.45
CA LYS A 52 12.50 3.76 7.64
C LYS A 52 11.64 4.80 8.36
N ASN A 53 11.39 4.61 9.66
CA ASN A 53 10.62 5.56 10.47
C ASN A 53 11.33 6.91 10.60
N ASP A 54 12.65 6.92 10.82
CA ASP A 54 13.45 8.14 10.92
C ASP A 54 13.42 8.93 9.60
N TYR A 55 13.64 8.24 8.48
CA TYR A 55 13.55 8.84 7.14
C TYR A 55 12.14 9.35 6.84
N SER A 56 11.10 8.58 7.16
CA SER A 56 9.72 9.04 6.96
C SER A 56 9.37 10.24 7.84
N MET A 57 9.94 10.35 9.04
CA MET A 57 9.79 11.52 9.89
C MET A 57 10.46 12.75 9.28
N GLU A 58 11.68 12.61 8.76
CA GLU A 58 12.39 13.66 8.03
C GLU A 58 11.57 14.16 6.85
N ILE A 59 11.12 13.26 5.97
CA ILE A 59 10.26 13.59 4.83
C ILE A 59 8.95 14.25 5.27
N SER A 60 8.32 13.76 6.33
CA SER A 60 7.09 14.34 6.87
C SER A 60 7.30 15.80 7.31
N ASN A 61 8.46 16.09 7.91
CA ASN A 61 8.84 17.45 8.31
C ASN A 61 9.16 18.33 7.09
N GLU A 62 9.91 17.82 6.11
CA GLU A 62 10.19 18.52 4.85
C GLU A 62 8.92 18.88 4.10
N MET A 63 7.94 17.99 4.09
CA MET A 63 6.62 18.20 3.49
C MET A 63 5.71 19.14 4.31
N GLY A 64 6.13 19.54 5.52
CA GLY A 64 5.35 20.41 6.40
C GLY A 64 4.06 19.78 6.91
N LEU A 65 4.03 18.45 7.07
CA LEU A 65 2.83 17.72 7.49
C LEU A 65 2.56 17.95 8.98
N PRO A 66 1.27 18.00 9.40
CA PRO A 66 0.94 18.16 10.81
C PRO A 66 1.37 16.94 11.62
N ALA A 67 1.79 17.18 12.87
CA ALA A 67 2.13 16.13 13.82
C ALA A 67 0.94 15.18 14.05
N LEU A 68 1.23 13.88 14.13
CA LEU A 68 0.22 12.86 14.35
C LEU A 68 -0.08 12.67 15.85
N ILE A 69 -1.33 12.32 16.14
CA ILE A 69 -1.89 12.02 17.45
C ILE A 69 -2.02 10.51 17.59
N GLY A 70 -1.46 9.95 18.66
CA GLY A 70 -1.46 8.52 18.96
C GLY A 70 -0.32 8.11 19.90
N SER A 71 -0.18 6.81 20.15
CA SER A 71 1.00 6.29 20.86
C SER A 71 2.28 6.45 20.02
N GLU A 72 3.46 6.52 20.65
CA GLU A 72 4.74 6.65 19.96
C GLU A 72 4.93 5.62 18.83
N LYS A 73 4.57 4.35 19.09
CA LYS A 73 4.63 3.28 18.09
C LYS A 73 3.66 3.50 16.94
N GLN A 74 2.43 3.96 17.23
CA GLN A 74 1.46 4.27 16.19
C GLN A 74 1.91 5.47 15.36
N VAL A 75 2.41 6.54 15.99
CA VAL A 75 2.91 7.73 15.29
C VAL A 75 4.06 7.37 14.37
N ALA A 76 5.06 6.61 14.84
CA ALA A 76 6.18 6.20 14.01
C ALA A 76 5.73 5.40 12.78
N TRP A 77 4.84 4.42 12.97
CA TRP A 77 4.34 3.60 11.86
C TRP A 77 3.41 4.37 10.92
N ALA A 78 2.49 5.16 11.47
CA ALA A 78 1.55 5.97 10.69
C ALA A 78 2.25 7.04 9.86
N THR A 79 3.35 7.62 10.37
CA THR A 79 4.19 8.56 9.61
C THR A 79 4.77 7.88 8.37
N THR A 80 5.28 6.66 8.53
CA THR A 80 5.77 5.84 7.42
C THR A 80 4.67 5.55 6.40
N LEU A 81 3.49 5.12 6.85
CA LEU A 81 2.34 4.87 5.99
C LEU A 81 1.87 6.12 5.25
N ARG A 82 1.82 7.27 5.94
CA ARG A 82 1.40 8.56 5.37
C ARG A 82 2.33 9.00 4.23
N VAL A 83 3.64 8.92 4.43
CA VAL A 83 4.62 9.25 3.40
C VAL A 83 4.52 8.29 2.21
N ASP A 84 4.36 6.99 2.48
CA ASP A 84 4.19 5.99 1.42
C ASP A 84 2.91 6.25 0.61
N PHE A 85 1.79 6.62 1.27
CA PHE A 85 0.55 6.98 0.59
C PHE A 85 0.67 8.25 -0.26
N ILE A 86 1.32 9.29 0.25
CA ILE A 86 1.54 10.53 -0.53
C ILE A 86 2.33 10.22 -1.80
N LYS A 87 3.43 9.47 -1.68
CA LYS A 87 4.26 9.06 -2.83
C LYS A 87 3.46 8.24 -3.83
N GLN A 88 2.68 7.28 -3.35
CA GLN A 88 1.81 6.48 -4.21
C GLN A 88 0.81 7.36 -4.98
N LEU A 89 0.13 8.29 -4.30
CA LEU A 89 -0.82 9.20 -4.96
C LEU A 89 -0.15 10.12 -5.99
N GLU A 90 1.08 10.56 -5.74
CA GLU A 90 1.87 11.36 -6.69
C GLU A 90 2.26 10.55 -7.94
N ASP A 91 2.59 9.27 -7.79
CA ASP A 91 2.89 8.41 -8.93
C ASP A 91 1.62 8.07 -9.73
N GLU A 92 0.51 7.86 -9.05
CA GLU A 92 -0.79 7.64 -9.68
C GLU A 92 -1.32 8.88 -10.41
N GLU A 93 -1.09 10.08 -9.88
CA GLU A 93 -1.41 11.33 -10.58
C GLU A 93 -0.64 11.45 -11.91
N LYS A 94 0.65 11.06 -11.92
CA LYS A 94 1.46 11.02 -13.16
C LYS A 94 0.91 9.99 -14.15
N GLU A 95 0.55 8.80 -13.67
CA GLU A 95 -0.07 7.76 -14.50
C GLU A 95 -1.37 8.26 -15.13
N LEU A 96 -2.22 8.92 -14.34
CA LEU A 96 -3.47 9.48 -14.82
C LEU A 96 -3.27 10.58 -15.88
N LEU A 97 -2.24 11.41 -15.73
CA LEU A 97 -1.87 12.40 -16.75
C LEU A 97 -1.49 11.74 -18.08
N LEU A 98 -0.77 10.62 -18.06
CA LEU A 98 -0.47 9.85 -19.28
C LEU A 98 -1.76 9.36 -19.94
N TYR A 99 -2.70 8.82 -19.16
CA TYR A 99 -4.01 8.42 -19.68
C TYR A 99 -4.79 9.60 -20.27
N LYS A 100 -4.84 10.75 -19.60
CA LYS A 100 -5.50 11.97 -20.12
C LYS A 100 -4.91 12.39 -21.46
N ASN A 101 -3.59 12.37 -21.59
CA ASN A 101 -2.92 12.72 -22.84
C ASN A 101 -3.28 11.74 -23.97
N ILE A 102 -3.21 10.43 -23.72
CA ILE A 102 -3.59 9.39 -24.70
C ILE A 102 -5.05 9.55 -25.12
N MET A 103 -5.97 9.83 -24.19
CA MET A 103 -7.39 10.03 -24.50
C MET A 103 -7.65 11.30 -25.31
N SER A 104 -6.81 12.33 -25.14
CA SER A 104 -6.90 13.58 -25.92
C SER A 104 -6.38 13.42 -27.35
N THR A 105 -5.48 12.45 -27.60
CA THR A 105 -4.84 12.20 -28.89
C THR A 105 -5.28 10.85 -29.49
N GLY A 106 -6.39 10.82 -30.25
CA GLY A 106 -6.70 9.66 -31.12
C GLY A 106 -8.19 9.25 -31.22
N THR A 107 -8.41 7.99 -31.62
CA THR A 107 -9.71 7.30 -31.84
C THR A 107 -10.52 7.02 -30.57
N TYR A 108 -9.94 7.25 -29.38
CA TYR A 108 -10.57 7.00 -28.07
C TYR A 108 -11.46 8.15 -27.56
N LYS A 109 -11.49 9.28 -28.27
CA LYS A 109 -12.30 10.47 -27.95
C LYS A 109 -13.80 10.17 -27.80
N ASN A 110 -14.26 9.04 -28.35
CA ASN A 110 -15.65 8.58 -28.35
C ASN A 110 -15.93 7.48 -27.30
N GLN A 111 -15.18 7.41 -26.19
CA GLN A 111 -15.49 6.50 -25.07
C GLN A 111 -15.93 7.28 -23.81
N PRO A 112 -17.19 7.75 -23.73
CA PRO A 112 -17.70 8.54 -22.59
C PRO A 112 -17.43 7.89 -21.23
N ARG A 113 -17.59 6.57 -21.13
CA ARG A 113 -17.35 5.83 -19.88
C ARG A 113 -15.91 5.92 -19.40
N MET A 114 -14.93 5.92 -20.31
CA MET A 114 -13.51 6.07 -19.94
C MET A 114 -13.20 7.50 -19.50
N VAL A 115 -13.83 8.50 -20.13
CA VAL A 115 -13.73 9.90 -19.70
C VAL A 115 -14.28 10.07 -18.28
N SER A 116 -15.44 9.49 -17.98
CA SER A 116 -16.01 9.50 -16.62
C SER A 116 -15.10 8.81 -15.61
N LYS A 117 -14.52 7.65 -15.95
CA LYS A 117 -13.57 6.95 -15.07
C LYS A 117 -12.32 7.78 -14.76
N ILE A 118 -11.78 8.48 -15.75
CA ILE A 118 -10.61 9.35 -15.58
C ILE A 118 -10.97 10.54 -14.69
N ALA A 119 -12.11 11.20 -14.93
CA ALA A 119 -12.58 12.30 -14.10
C ALA A 119 -12.82 11.86 -12.65
N PHE A 120 -13.37 10.66 -12.45
CA PHE A 120 -13.55 10.05 -11.13
C PHE A 120 -12.22 9.79 -10.41
N ALA A 121 -11.27 9.15 -11.11
CA ALA A 121 -9.94 8.90 -10.55
C ALA A 121 -9.22 10.20 -10.17
N GLU A 122 -9.31 11.24 -11.01
CA GLU A 122 -8.71 12.54 -10.76
C GLU A 122 -9.28 13.19 -9.49
N LYS A 123 -10.61 13.23 -9.36
CA LYS A 123 -11.26 13.81 -8.19
C LYS A 123 -10.88 13.04 -6.92
N LEU A 124 -10.92 11.71 -6.98
CA LEU A 124 -10.59 10.86 -5.84
C LEU A 124 -9.14 11.03 -5.36
N ILE A 125 -8.17 11.07 -6.29
CA ILE A 125 -6.77 11.31 -5.95
C ILE A 125 -6.61 12.67 -5.27
N ASN A 126 -7.25 13.72 -5.78
CA ASN A 126 -7.19 15.05 -5.20
C ASN A 126 -7.79 15.11 -3.79
N GLU A 127 -8.97 14.54 -3.59
CA GLU A 127 -9.62 14.48 -2.27
C GLU A 127 -8.77 13.68 -1.26
N LEU A 128 -8.20 12.54 -1.70
CA LEU A 128 -7.31 11.74 -0.87
C LEU A 128 -6.02 12.50 -0.51
N LYS A 129 -5.41 13.22 -1.46
CA LYS A 129 -4.22 14.05 -1.19
C LYS A 129 -4.52 15.10 -0.12
N VAL A 130 -5.69 15.75 -0.17
CA VAL A 130 -6.11 16.74 0.82
C VAL A 130 -6.36 16.07 2.18
N SER A 131 -7.11 14.98 2.22
CA SER A 131 -7.43 14.24 3.44
C SER A 131 -6.17 13.73 4.14
N ILE A 132 -5.29 13.04 3.40
CA ILE A 132 -4.03 12.49 3.94
C ILE A 132 -3.09 13.60 4.44
N ARG A 133 -3.03 14.76 3.78
CA ARG A 133 -2.17 15.88 4.20
C ARG A 133 -2.72 16.66 5.40
N SER A 134 -4.02 16.61 5.65
CA SER A 134 -4.65 17.30 6.78
C SER A 134 -4.90 16.41 8.00
N GLU A 135 -5.00 15.09 7.81
CA GLU A 135 -5.24 14.10 8.86
C GLU A 135 -4.14 14.14 9.93
N LYS A 136 -4.56 14.03 11.19
CA LYS A 136 -3.72 14.05 12.38
C LYS A 136 -3.81 12.74 13.16
N GLU A 137 -4.85 11.93 12.99
CA GLU A 137 -5.01 10.69 13.73
C GLU A 137 -4.13 9.58 13.15
N ALA A 138 -3.17 9.07 13.94
CA ALA A 138 -2.30 7.98 13.52
C ALA A 138 -3.08 6.70 13.17
N LYS A 139 -4.22 6.49 13.85
CA LYS A 139 -5.10 5.33 13.64
C LYS A 139 -5.64 5.28 12.20
N THR A 140 -6.01 6.42 11.61
CA THR A 140 -6.57 6.48 10.25
C THR A 140 -5.63 5.84 9.24
N PHE A 141 -4.34 6.16 9.29
CA PHE A 141 -3.35 5.60 8.39
C PHE A 141 -3.17 4.10 8.57
N ILE A 142 -3.17 3.63 9.82
CA ILE A 142 -3.03 2.21 10.16
C ILE A 142 -4.23 1.41 9.64
N ASP A 143 -5.45 1.95 9.76
CA ASP A 143 -6.67 1.30 9.28
C ASP A 143 -6.76 1.33 7.73
N MET A 144 -6.15 2.32 7.09
CA MET A 144 -6.08 2.44 5.63
C MET A 144 -4.96 1.62 4.97
N ARG A 145 -4.02 1.05 5.74
CA ARG A 145 -2.80 0.39 5.21
C ARG A 145 -3.06 -0.65 4.11
N ASP A 146 -4.18 -1.36 4.18
CA ASP A 146 -4.52 -2.46 3.27
C ASP A 146 -5.38 -1.99 2.07
N LYS A 147 -5.90 -0.76 2.10
CA LYS A 147 -6.87 -0.24 1.11
C LYS A 147 -6.19 0.19 -0.20
N LEU A 148 -5.02 0.83 -0.13
CA LEU A 148 -4.35 1.38 -1.32
C LEU A 148 -3.49 0.37 -2.10
N GLY A 149 -3.37 -0.88 -1.64
CA GLY A 149 -2.39 -1.86 -2.18
C GLY A 149 -2.53 -2.26 -3.66
N ASN A 150 -3.64 -1.93 -4.33
CA ASN A 150 -3.85 -2.25 -5.76
C ASN A 150 -3.74 -1.04 -6.71
N GLY A 151 -3.48 0.17 -6.16
CA GLY A 151 -3.54 1.43 -6.90
C GLY A 151 -4.96 1.89 -7.27
N ILE A 152 -5.21 3.20 -7.19
CA ILE A 152 -6.47 3.84 -7.56
C ILE A 152 -6.64 3.86 -9.08
N VAL A 153 -5.63 4.33 -9.81
CA VAL A 153 -5.69 4.42 -11.29
C VAL A 153 -5.91 3.05 -11.92
N ASN A 154 -5.08 2.07 -11.59
CA ASN A 154 -5.23 0.71 -12.08
C ASN A 154 -6.57 0.07 -11.63
N GLY A 155 -6.95 0.31 -10.36
CA GLY A 155 -8.22 -0.14 -9.80
C GLY A 155 -9.45 0.39 -10.53
N ILE A 156 -9.43 1.66 -10.93
CA ILE A 156 -10.57 2.32 -11.57
C ILE A 156 -10.62 2.03 -13.07
N LEU A 157 -9.47 2.15 -13.74
CA LEU A 157 -9.40 2.06 -15.19
C LEU A 157 -9.51 0.61 -15.66
N HIS A 158 -8.83 -0.33 -15.01
CA HIS A 158 -8.64 -1.69 -15.52
C HIS A 158 -9.44 -2.78 -14.82
N LYS A 159 -10.04 -2.53 -13.64
CA LYS A 159 -10.92 -3.54 -13.04
C LYS A 159 -12.30 -3.56 -13.72
N ASN A 160 -12.75 -4.80 -13.95
CA ASN A 160 -14.09 -5.10 -14.47
C ASN A 160 -15.20 -4.70 -13.48
N ASN A 161 -14.89 -4.58 -12.18
CA ASN A 161 -15.84 -4.22 -11.14
C ASN A 161 -15.36 -2.99 -10.35
N LEU A 162 -15.49 -1.82 -10.99
CA LEU A 162 -15.23 -0.51 -10.38
C LEU A 162 -16.03 -0.30 -9.10
N PHE A 163 -17.28 -0.80 -9.07
CA PHE A 163 -18.15 -0.74 -7.90
C PHE A 163 -17.54 -1.43 -6.68
N GLN A 164 -17.09 -2.69 -6.80
CA GLN A 164 -16.43 -3.40 -5.69
C GLN A 164 -15.16 -2.70 -5.23
N TRP A 165 -14.48 -1.98 -6.14
CA TRP A 165 -13.33 -1.17 -5.78
C TRP A 165 -13.76 0.07 -4.97
N ILE A 166 -14.80 0.80 -5.41
CA ILE A 166 -15.36 1.95 -4.69
C ILE A 166 -15.87 1.51 -3.31
N TRP A 167 -16.68 0.46 -3.21
CA TRP A 167 -17.21 -0.04 -1.93
C TRP A 167 -16.12 -0.38 -0.91
N LYS A 168 -15.04 -1.04 -1.35
CA LYS A 168 -13.93 -1.45 -0.47
C LYS A 168 -13.04 -0.28 -0.05
N ASN A 169 -13.02 0.81 -0.82
CA ASN A 169 -12.06 1.90 -0.67
C ASN A 169 -12.70 3.27 -0.45
N ALA A 170 -14.04 3.37 -0.44
CA ALA A 170 -14.77 4.63 -0.34
C ALA A 170 -14.26 5.42 0.86
N VAL A 171 -13.80 6.62 0.54
CA VAL A 171 -13.03 7.51 1.41
C VAL A 171 -13.96 8.52 2.08
N SER A 172 -15.09 8.86 1.43
CA SER A 172 -16.08 9.81 1.93
C SER A 172 -17.43 9.65 1.21
N GLU A 173 -18.47 10.25 1.79
CA GLU A 173 -19.80 10.39 1.17
C GLU A 173 -19.73 11.20 -0.14
N GLU A 174 -18.90 12.24 -0.18
CA GLU A 174 -18.70 13.12 -1.35
C GLU A 174 -18.11 12.41 -2.58
N VAL A 175 -17.13 11.50 -2.39
CA VAL A 175 -16.61 10.64 -3.46
C VAL A 175 -17.73 9.75 -4.02
N THR A 176 -18.53 9.20 -3.12
CA THR A 176 -19.59 8.25 -3.45
C THR A 176 -20.69 8.93 -4.26
N GLU A 177 -21.12 10.12 -3.85
CA GLU A 177 -22.06 10.94 -4.62
C GLU A 177 -21.52 11.33 -5.99
N PHE A 178 -20.23 11.62 -6.10
CA PHE A 178 -19.62 11.92 -7.39
C PHE A 178 -19.62 10.72 -8.34
N ALA A 179 -19.32 9.52 -7.84
CA ALA A 179 -19.40 8.28 -8.63
C ALA A 179 -20.81 8.06 -9.20
N LEU A 180 -21.84 8.29 -8.37
CA LEU A 180 -23.25 8.23 -8.79
C LEU A 180 -23.55 9.27 -9.87
N SER A 181 -23.06 10.51 -9.72
CA SER A 181 -23.29 11.59 -10.69
C SER A 181 -22.67 11.33 -12.07
N LEU A 182 -21.61 10.51 -12.12
CA LEU A 182 -20.92 10.12 -13.34
C LEU A 182 -21.49 8.83 -13.97
N GLU A 183 -22.59 8.31 -13.43
CA GLU A 183 -23.22 7.04 -13.84
C GLU A 183 -22.24 5.85 -13.80
N LEU A 184 -21.26 5.89 -12.89
CA LEU A 184 -20.27 4.82 -12.73
C LEU A 184 -20.80 3.65 -11.87
N CYS A 185 -21.77 3.93 -11.01
CA CYS A 185 -22.53 2.97 -10.19
C CYS A 185 -23.93 3.52 -9.89
N THR A 186 -24.82 2.65 -9.42
CA THR A 186 -26.17 3.01 -8.95
C THR A 186 -26.25 2.97 -7.42
N ARG A 187 -27.31 3.56 -6.84
CA ARG A 187 -27.56 3.46 -5.39
C ARG A 187 -27.86 2.03 -4.94
N GLU A 188 -28.45 1.22 -5.81
CA GLU A 188 -28.76 -0.19 -5.54
C GLU A 188 -27.47 -1.01 -5.42
N ASP A 189 -26.48 -0.73 -6.27
CA ASP A 189 -25.14 -1.32 -6.16
C ASP A 189 -24.55 -1.05 -4.76
N LEU A 190 -24.70 0.18 -4.21
CA LEU A 190 -24.22 0.57 -2.86
C LEU A 190 -24.95 -0.09 -1.68
N THR A 191 -25.90 -1.00 -1.91
CA THR A 191 -26.65 -1.66 -0.83
C THR A 191 -26.62 -3.18 -0.93
N SER A 192 -25.93 -3.72 -1.95
CA SER A 192 -25.85 -5.13 -2.33
C SER A 192 -24.50 -5.75 -1.96
#